data_AF-A0A2E6RDL7-F1
#
_entry.id   AF-A0A2E6RDL7-F1
#
_cell.length_a   1.000
_cell.length_b   1.000
_cell.length_c   1.000
_cell.angle_alpha   90.00
_cell.angle_beta   90.00
_cell.angle_gamma   90.00
#
_symmetry.space_group_name_H-M   'P 1'
#
loop_
_entity.id
_entity.type
_entity.pdbx_description
1 polymer ?
#
loop_
_entity_poly.entity_id
_entity_poly.type
_entity_poly.pdbx_seq_one_letter_code
_entity_poly.pdbx_strand_id
1 'polypeptide(L)'
;MLILMFAVTGPAAAAGNDGCSHLLVDSGTMREVMSGIEGYDTAAATNQSRLVADFLFALARRPEVSGGSGSFQVQPKRFFEAWLEVNHRSADQAPVSMHKVLEHGQRFVVDTRTPVRISPASIQARQVLSVRASWPDTPGADDHYSYHDTTAEPSVRLRHERVITYQLIDFGDFIAYENIQGIRGRPTSGALGALFGLLGAADIRQSRFAVAEDQTQVNWSRVDRLFSFTALTTITPEGVAERDIPDGRKDLQSLADTLATDIEIEPARPPPQPCDIQG
;
A
#
# COMPACT_ATOMS: atom_id res chain seq x y z
N MET A 1 62.44 -40.01 5.80
CA MET A 1 60.97 -40.18 5.67
C MET A 1 60.35 -38.84 6.02
N LEU A 2 60.09 -38.02 5.00
CA LEU A 2 59.69 -36.61 5.13
C LEU A 2 58.26 -36.51 4.59
N ILE A 3 57.29 -36.18 5.43
CA ILE A 3 55.88 -36.01 5.02
C ILE A 3 55.66 -34.53 4.72
N LEU A 4 55.46 -34.20 3.44
CA LEU A 4 55.01 -32.90 2.97
C LEU A 4 53.50 -32.78 3.26
N MET A 5 53.11 -31.87 4.15
CA MET A 5 51.72 -31.41 4.27
C MET A 5 51.48 -30.28 3.27
N PHE A 6 50.70 -30.54 2.22
CA PHE A 6 50.12 -29.50 1.38
C PHE A 6 48.88 -28.93 2.10
N ALA A 7 48.97 -27.70 2.58
CA ALA A 7 47.80 -26.92 2.96
C ALA A 7 47.11 -26.42 1.69
N VAL A 8 45.95 -26.98 1.37
CA VAL A 8 45.07 -26.44 0.34
C VAL A 8 44.36 -25.23 0.94
N THR A 9 44.86 -24.03 0.64
CA THR A 9 44.13 -22.78 0.88
C THR A 9 43.00 -22.70 -0.15
N GLY A 10 41.81 -23.12 0.24
CA GLY A 10 40.59 -22.82 -0.51
C GLY A 10 40.39 -21.29 -0.56
N PRO A 11 39.84 -20.74 -1.65
CA PRO A 11 39.52 -19.31 -1.69
C PRO A 11 38.50 -19.04 -0.58
N ALA A 12 38.84 -18.09 0.29
CA ALA A 12 37.90 -17.53 1.24
C ALA A 12 36.70 -17.02 0.42
N ALA A 13 35.55 -17.67 0.62
CA ALA A 13 34.28 -17.14 0.16
C ALA A 13 34.18 -15.72 0.73
N ALA A 14 34.13 -14.73 -0.16
CA ALA A 14 33.85 -13.37 0.21
C ALA A 14 32.51 -13.39 0.95
N ALA A 15 32.55 -13.15 2.27
CA ALA A 15 31.36 -12.82 3.02
C ALA A 15 30.80 -11.55 2.39
N GLY A 16 29.72 -11.69 1.62
CA GLY A 16 28.99 -10.58 1.05
C GLY A 16 28.59 -9.66 2.19
N ASN A 17 29.13 -8.45 2.18
CA ASN A 17 28.55 -7.36 2.92
C ASN A 17 27.27 -6.97 2.16
N ASP A 18 26.23 -7.81 2.24
CA ASP A 18 24.89 -7.58 1.69
C ASP A 18 24.14 -6.57 2.58
N GLY A 19 24.79 -5.42 2.80
CA GLY A 19 24.24 -4.31 3.55
C GLY A 19 23.02 -3.80 2.82
N CYS A 20 21.86 -3.85 3.49
CA CYS A 20 20.64 -3.37 2.89
C CYS A 20 20.79 -1.94 2.38
N SER A 21 20.51 -1.73 1.09
CA SER A 21 20.61 -0.42 0.46
C SER A 21 19.42 0.50 0.77
N HIS A 22 18.36 -0.02 1.39
CA HIS A 22 17.18 0.78 1.74
C HIS A 22 17.45 1.59 3.00
N LEU A 23 17.08 2.87 2.97
CA LEU A 23 17.04 3.66 4.18
C LEU A 23 15.94 3.12 5.09
N LEU A 24 16.31 2.76 6.32
CA LEU A 24 15.32 2.43 7.35
C LEU A 24 14.72 3.71 7.94
N VAL A 25 13.43 3.93 7.74
CA VAL A 25 12.75 5.11 8.29
C VAL A 25 12.67 4.99 9.82
N ASP A 26 13.05 6.05 10.53
CA ASP A 26 12.99 6.11 12.00
C ASP A 26 11.58 6.52 12.49
N SER A 27 11.26 6.18 13.74
CA SER A 27 9.93 6.45 14.31
C SER A 27 9.61 7.94 14.43
N GLY A 28 10.62 8.81 14.62
CA GLY A 28 10.43 10.25 14.71
C GLY A 28 9.94 10.82 13.38
N THR A 29 10.62 10.44 12.29
CA THR A 29 10.22 10.79 10.91
C THR A 29 8.82 10.26 10.58
N MET A 30 8.50 9.01 10.94
CA MET A 30 7.17 8.45 10.69
C MET A 30 6.08 9.23 11.40
N ARG A 31 6.29 9.57 12.68
CA ARG A 31 5.33 10.35 13.48
C ARG A 31 5.15 11.74 12.91
N GLU A 32 6.25 12.41 12.56
CA GLU A 32 6.21 13.76 11.99
C GLU A 32 5.42 13.78 10.68
N VAL A 33 5.72 12.86 9.75
CA VAL A 33 4.96 12.72 8.50
C VAL A 33 3.49 12.45 8.77
N MET A 34 3.18 11.48 9.63
CA MET A 34 1.80 11.09 9.90
C MET A 34 1.01 12.20 10.61
N SER A 35 1.65 12.98 11.47
CA SER A 35 1.03 14.14 12.14
C SER A 35 0.70 15.29 11.19
N GLY A 36 1.34 15.34 10.02
CA GLY A 36 1.03 16.33 8.98
C GLY A 36 -0.09 15.90 8.02
N ILE A 37 -0.67 14.71 8.20
CA ILE A 37 -1.80 14.23 7.40
C ILE A 37 -3.09 14.69 8.08
N GLU A 38 -3.84 15.55 7.40
CA GLU A 38 -5.04 16.20 7.92
C GLU A 38 -6.20 16.12 6.92
N GLY A 39 -7.39 16.55 7.36
CA GLY A 39 -8.59 16.68 6.51
C GLY A 39 -9.53 15.48 6.54
N TYR A 40 -9.16 14.37 7.19
CA TYR A 40 -10.01 13.19 7.35
C TYR A 40 -9.59 12.39 8.59
N ASP A 41 -10.46 11.50 9.06
CA ASP A 41 -10.16 10.58 10.15
C ASP A 41 -9.20 9.49 9.65
N THR A 42 -7.92 9.65 9.99
CA THR A 42 -6.88 8.66 9.67
C THR A 42 -6.98 7.37 10.48
N ALA A 43 -7.87 7.33 11.48
CA ALA A 43 -8.16 6.13 12.24
C ALA A 43 -9.27 5.26 11.64
N ALA A 44 -10.09 5.81 10.75
CA ALA A 44 -11.15 5.06 10.10
C ALA A 44 -10.59 4.02 9.11
N ALA A 45 -11.10 2.78 9.19
CA ALA A 45 -10.57 1.66 8.42
C ALA A 45 -10.69 1.85 6.89
N THR A 46 -11.76 2.47 6.43
CA THR A 46 -12.03 2.80 5.02
C THR A 46 -11.08 3.85 4.45
N ASN A 47 -10.49 4.70 5.31
CA ASN A 47 -9.53 5.73 4.93
C ASN A 47 -8.08 5.23 4.87
N GLN A 48 -7.82 3.96 5.20
CA GLN A 48 -6.46 3.45 5.30
C GLN A 48 -5.66 3.49 4.00
N SER A 49 -6.30 3.25 2.85
CA SER A 49 -5.59 3.38 1.56
C SER A 49 -5.11 4.81 1.36
N ARG A 50 -5.97 5.81 1.63
CA ARG A 50 -5.59 7.23 1.55
C ARG A 50 -4.44 7.56 2.50
N LEU A 51 -4.53 7.12 3.77
CA LEU A 51 -3.45 7.27 4.75
C LEU A 51 -2.12 6.69 4.25
N VAL A 52 -2.13 5.46 3.74
CA VAL A 52 -0.90 4.83 3.22
C VAL A 52 -0.35 5.61 2.03
N ALA A 53 -1.20 6.07 1.11
CA ALA A 53 -0.75 6.88 -0.02
C ALA A 53 -0.08 8.18 0.43
N ASP A 54 -0.79 8.97 1.25
CA ASP A 54 -0.33 10.27 1.73
C ASP A 54 0.96 10.12 2.54
N PHE A 55 1.04 9.10 3.40
CA PHE A 55 2.22 8.78 4.19
C PHE A 55 3.43 8.43 3.32
N LEU A 56 3.29 7.54 2.34
CA LEU A 56 4.41 7.11 1.50
C LEU A 56 4.90 8.22 0.57
N PHE A 57 4.00 9.02 0.01
CA PHE A 57 4.40 10.20 -0.79
C PHE A 57 5.07 11.27 0.06
N ALA A 58 4.55 11.55 1.26
CA ALA A 58 5.15 12.52 2.17
C ALA A 58 6.56 12.08 2.62
N LEU A 59 6.77 10.79 2.90
CA LEU A 59 8.11 10.23 3.10
C LEU A 59 8.99 10.41 1.87
N ALA A 60 8.52 10.04 0.68
CA ALA A 60 9.32 10.11 -0.53
C ALA A 60 9.72 11.55 -0.92
N ARG A 61 8.96 12.57 -0.50
CA ARG A 61 9.30 13.99 -0.72
C ARG A 61 10.43 14.51 0.18
N ARG A 62 10.76 13.80 1.26
CA ARG A 62 11.84 14.17 2.17
C ARG A 62 13.21 13.83 1.58
N PRO A 63 14.11 14.83 1.37
CA PRO A 63 15.44 14.58 0.79
C PRO A 63 16.28 13.57 1.59
N GLU A 64 16.12 13.53 2.90
CA GLU A 64 16.78 12.56 3.78
C GLU A 64 16.25 11.13 3.60
N VAL A 65 15.01 10.97 3.14
CA VAL A 65 14.37 9.67 2.90
C VAL A 65 14.61 9.14 1.48
N SER A 66 14.45 10.01 0.48
CA SER A 66 14.59 9.65 -0.94
C SER A 66 16.00 9.91 -1.51
N GLY A 67 16.88 10.50 -0.70
CA GLY A 67 18.29 10.72 -1.01
C GLY A 67 19.09 9.43 -1.17
N GLY A 68 20.34 9.55 -1.65
CA GLY A 68 21.32 8.45 -1.73
C GLY A 68 20.83 7.22 -2.49
N SER A 69 20.22 6.27 -1.78
CA SER A 69 19.70 4.99 -2.27
C SER A 69 18.51 5.11 -3.23
N GLY A 70 17.69 6.16 -3.11
CA GLY A 70 16.41 6.24 -3.85
C GLY A 70 15.39 5.19 -3.42
N SER A 71 15.58 4.58 -2.25
CA SER A 71 14.65 3.60 -1.69
C SER A 71 14.70 3.56 -0.18
N PHE A 72 13.53 3.31 0.43
CA PHE A 72 13.36 3.29 1.88
C PHE A 72 12.47 2.13 2.33
N GLN A 73 12.57 1.78 3.61
CA GLN A 73 11.82 0.71 4.26
C GLN A 73 11.10 1.23 5.50
N VAL A 74 9.82 0.86 5.62
CA VAL A 74 8.94 1.18 6.76
C VAL A 74 8.68 -0.11 7.52
N GLN A 75 9.12 -0.15 8.78
CA GLN A 75 8.87 -1.30 9.66
C GLN A 75 7.46 -1.24 10.26
N PRO A 76 6.74 -2.36 10.32
CA PRO A 76 5.35 -2.40 10.80
C PRO A 76 5.22 -1.93 12.24
N LYS A 77 6.15 -2.32 13.12
CA LYS A 77 6.12 -1.93 14.53
C LYS A 77 6.21 -0.41 14.71
N ARG A 78 7.16 0.23 14.03
CA ARG A 78 7.36 1.69 14.10
C ARG A 78 6.18 2.45 13.51
N PHE A 79 5.64 1.96 12.39
CA PHE A 79 4.45 2.52 11.78
C PHE A 79 3.24 2.43 12.72
N PHE A 80 3.02 1.26 13.33
CA PHE A 80 1.94 1.02 14.28
C PHE A 80 2.05 1.93 15.52
N GLU A 81 3.23 2.03 16.12
CA GLU A 81 3.49 2.90 17.27
C GLU A 81 3.27 4.38 16.92
N ALA A 82 3.77 4.83 15.76
CA ALA A 82 3.54 6.20 15.28
C ALA A 82 2.05 6.49 15.08
N TRP A 83 1.30 5.53 14.50
CA TRP A 83 -0.14 5.68 14.29
C TRP A 83 -0.93 5.77 15.59
N LEU A 84 -0.60 4.93 16.59
CA LEU A 84 -1.23 4.99 17.91
C LEU A 84 -1.03 6.35 18.57
N GLU A 85 0.20 6.86 18.50
CA GLU A 85 0.56 8.13 19.12
C GLU A 85 -0.16 9.32 18.45
N VAL A 86 -0.12 9.38 17.12
CA VAL A 86 -0.74 10.46 16.34
C VAL A 86 -2.27 10.46 16.46
N ASN A 87 -2.89 9.28 16.47
CA ASN A 87 -4.35 9.16 16.58
C ASN A 87 -4.85 9.12 18.03
N HIS A 88 -3.95 9.21 19.02
CA HIS A 88 -4.26 9.12 20.43
C HIS A 88 -5.08 7.86 20.79
N ARG A 89 -4.69 6.71 20.22
CA ARG A 89 -5.36 5.42 20.39
C ARG A 89 -4.52 4.46 21.22
N SER A 90 -5.21 3.58 21.94
CA SER A 90 -4.58 2.39 22.52
C SER A 90 -4.53 1.26 21.48
N ALA A 91 -3.65 0.27 21.71
CA ALA A 91 -3.43 -0.80 20.75
C ALA A 91 -4.72 -1.57 20.41
N ASP A 92 -5.61 -1.81 21.38
CA ASP A 92 -6.89 -2.50 21.21
C ASP A 92 -7.94 -1.72 20.38
N GLN A 93 -7.71 -0.43 20.14
CA GLN A 93 -8.55 0.43 19.31
C GLN A 93 -8.06 0.49 17.86
N ALA A 94 -6.92 -0.13 17.55
CA ALA A 94 -6.41 -0.13 16.19
C ALA A 94 -7.27 -1.00 15.27
N PRO A 95 -7.42 -0.63 13.99
CA PRO A 95 -8.12 -1.46 13.03
C PRO A 95 -7.48 -2.85 12.90
N VAL A 96 -8.30 -3.86 12.61
CA VAL A 96 -7.87 -5.27 12.48
C VAL A 96 -6.74 -5.43 11.45
N SER A 97 -6.78 -4.65 10.37
CA SER A 97 -5.73 -4.64 9.35
C SER A 97 -4.36 -4.26 9.92
N MET A 98 -4.28 -3.28 10.82
CA MET A 98 -3.03 -2.83 11.44
C MET A 98 -2.47 -3.90 12.37
N HIS A 99 -3.33 -4.57 13.12
CA HIS A 99 -2.93 -5.74 13.91
C HIS A 99 -2.36 -6.84 13.04
N LYS A 100 -2.99 -7.14 11.90
CA LYS A 100 -2.51 -8.18 10.98
C LYS A 100 -1.15 -7.81 10.34
N VAL A 101 -0.97 -6.55 9.97
CA VAL A 101 0.33 -6.03 9.50
C VAL A 101 1.41 -6.24 10.56
N LEU A 102 1.11 -5.95 11.83
CA LEU A 102 2.05 -6.14 12.94
C LEU A 102 2.33 -7.61 13.24
N GLU A 103 1.28 -8.44 13.33
CA GLU A 103 1.34 -9.88 13.62
C GLU A 103 2.25 -10.61 12.62
N HIS A 104 2.11 -10.29 11.33
CA HIS A 104 2.92 -10.92 10.29
C HIS A 104 4.26 -10.22 10.06
N GLY A 105 4.53 -9.06 10.68
CA GLY A 105 5.75 -8.31 10.38
C GLY A 105 5.78 -7.80 8.92
N GLN A 106 4.63 -7.42 8.38
CA GLN A 106 4.52 -6.92 7.01
C GLN A 106 5.14 -5.52 6.89
N ARG A 107 6.26 -5.42 6.19
CA ARG A 107 7.01 -4.17 5.99
C ARG A 107 6.77 -3.61 4.59
N PHE A 108 6.83 -2.28 4.44
CA PHE A 108 6.89 -1.65 3.13
C PHE A 108 8.33 -1.44 2.71
N VAL A 109 8.63 -1.72 1.44
CA VAL A 109 9.85 -1.31 0.75
C VAL A 109 9.42 -0.49 -0.44
N VAL A 110 9.99 0.70 -0.57
CA VAL A 110 9.57 1.70 -1.56
C VAL A 110 10.78 2.17 -2.35
N ASP A 111 10.67 2.13 -3.67
CA ASP A 111 11.63 2.71 -4.61
C ASP A 111 11.02 3.97 -5.24
N THR A 112 11.73 5.10 -5.13
CA THR A 112 11.29 6.42 -5.59
C THR A 112 11.80 6.79 -6.98
N ARG A 113 12.60 5.92 -7.60
CA ARG A 113 13.29 6.13 -8.89
C ARG A 113 12.82 5.14 -9.95
N THR A 114 11.78 4.35 -9.66
CA THR A 114 11.28 3.34 -10.60
C THR A 114 10.64 4.02 -11.81
N PRO A 115 11.19 3.81 -13.02
CA PRO A 115 10.55 4.31 -14.22
C PRO A 115 9.30 3.49 -14.54
N VAL A 116 8.24 4.20 -14.94
CA VAL A 116 7.02 3.62 -15.51
C VAL A 116 6.77 4.25 -16.87
N ARG A 117 6.19 3.47 -17.78
CA ARG A 117 5.62 3.98 -19.02
C ARG A 117 4.13 4.24 -18.80
N ILE A 118 3.68 5.45 -19.14
CA ILE A 118 2.29 5.89 -19.00
C ILE A 118 1.72 6.11 -20.39
N SER A 119 0.57 5.50 -20.68
CA SER A 119 -0.20 5.69 -21.91
C SER A 119 -1.61 6.19 -21.55
N PRO A 120 -2.13 7.24 -22.21
CA PRO A 120 -1.48 8.04 -23.25
C PRO A 120 -0.36 8.94 -22.71
N ALA A 121 0.65 9.22 -23.55
CA ALA A 121 1.83 10.02 -23.19
C ALA A 121 1.54 11.49 -22.83
N SER A 122 0.31 11.95 -23.07
CA SER A 122 -0.16 13.28 -22.64
C SER A 122 -0.36 13.37 -21.12
N ILE A 123 -0.54 12.23 -20.45
CA ILE A 123 -0.73 12.17 -19.00
C ILE A 123 0.65 12.09 -18.33
N GLN A 124 0.89 12.98 -17.37
CA GLN A 124 2.15 13.05 -16.65
C GLN A 124 1.91 12.79 -15.16
N ALA A 125 2.70 11.88 -14.60
CA ALA A 125 2.76 11.71 -13.15
C ALA A 125 3.67 12.77 -12.53
N ARG A 126 3.25 13.34 -11.40
CA ARG A 126 4.09 14.18 -10.53
C ARG A 126 5.10 13.33 -9.77
N GLN A 127 4.67 12.16 -9.31
CA GLN A 127 5.52 11.24 -8.57
C GLN A 127 5.08 9.79 -8.79
N VAL A 128 6.04 8.87 -8.81
CA VAL A 128 5.81 7.43 -8.95
C VAL A 128 6.63 6.71 -7.90
N LEU A 129 5.98 5.82 -7.15
CA LEU A 129 6.60 4.94 -6.18
C LEU A 129 6.35 3.49 -6.59
N SER A 130 7.39 2.67 -6.62
CA SER A 130 7.23 1.21 -6.71
C SER A 130 7.24 0.64 -5.30
N VAL A 131 6.16 -0.02 -4.91
CA VAL A 131 5.95 -0.46 -3.53
C VAL A 131 5.85 -1.97 -3.48
N ARG A 132 6.53 -2.54 -2.48
CA ARG A 132 6.33 -3.92 -2.04
C ARG A 132 5.97 -3.92 -0.56
N ALA A 133 4.83 -4.51 -0.21
CA ALA A 133 4.49 -4.85 1.17
C ALA A 133 4.64 -6.36 1.36
N SER A 134 5.51 -6.80 2.27
CA SER A 134 5.75 -8.24 2.47
C SER A 134 6.31 -8.59 3.84
N TRP A 135 6.18 -9.84 4.24
CA TRP A 135 6.80 -10.40 5.45
C TRP A 135 7.85 -11.48 5.14
N PRO A 136 8.77 -11.79 6.09
CA PRO A 136 9.83 -12.78 5.88
C PRO A 136 9.32 -14.13 5.39
N ASP A 137 10.11 -14.77 4.53
CA ASP A 137 9.92 -16.16 4.11
C ASP A 137 10.68 -17.10 5.06
N THR A 138 10.15 -17.27 6.27
CA THR A 138 10.77 -18.15 7.27
C THR A 138 10.06 -19.50 7.32
N PRO A 139 10.74 -20.59 7.73
CA PRO A 139 10.08 -21.87 7.92
C PRO A 139 8.86 -21.76 8.85
N GLY A 140 7.68 -22.11 8.33
CA GLY A 140 6.41 -22.03 9.05
C GLY A 140 5.69 -20.69 8.95
N ALA A 141 6.22 -19.70 8.21
CA ALA A 141 5.47 -18.49 7.88
C ALA A 141 4.35 -18.79 6.90
N ASP A 142 3.18 -18.20 7.14
CA ASP A 142 2.06 -18.31 6.21
C ASP A 142 2.40 -17.61 4.87
N ASP A 143 1.95 -18.19 3.77
CA ASP A 143 2.04 -17.59 2.43
C ASP A 143 0.95 -16.54 2.17
N HIS A 144 -0.03 -16.44 3.09
CA HIS A 144 -1.10 -15.45 3.08
C HIS A 144 -1.75 -15.30 4.45
N TYR A 145 -2.51 -14.22 4.65
CA TYR A 145 -3.48 -14.15 5.73
C TYR A 145 -4.81 -13.57 5.25
N SER A 146 -5.86 -13.76 6.02
CA SER A 146 -7.17 -13.16 5.76
C SER A 146 -7.74 -12.57 7.03
N TYR A 147 -8.50 -11.50 6.89
CA TYR A 147 -9.22 -10.89 8.00
C TYR A 147 -10.57 -10.36 7.54
N HIS A 148 -11.48 -10.26 8.50
CA HIS A 148 -12.79 -9.66 8.32
C HIS A 148 -12.76 -8.32 9.05
N ASP A 149 -12.83 -7.25 8.29
CA ASP A 149 -12.94 -5.91 8.82
C ASP A 149 -14.41 -5.55 8.95
N THR A 150 -14.90 -5.58 10.19
CA THR A 150 -16.25 -5.14 10.55
C THR A 150 -16.29 -3.67 10.93
N THR A 151 -15.14 -3.00 11.03
CA THR A 151 -15.02 -1.57 11.32
C THR A 151 -15.08 -0.73 10.05
N ALA A 152 -14.87 -1.35 8.88
CA ALA A 152 -15.23 -0.77 7.60
C ALA A 152 -16.75 -0.80 7.37
N GLU A 153 -17.27 0.27 6.77
CA GLU A 153 -18.65 0.36 6.29
C GLU A 153 -18.62 0.53 4.77
N PRO A 154 -19.11 -0.43 3.96
CA PRO A 154 -19.55 -1.76 4.38
C PRO A 154 -18.37 -2.62 4.87
N SER A 155 -18.68 -3.63 5.67
CA SER A 155 -17.70 -4.59 6.16
C SER A 155 -17.09 -5.36 4.99
N VAL A 156 -15.81 -5.71 5.10
CA VAL A 156 -15.05 -6.37 4.04
C VAL A 156 -14.25 -7.55 4.56
N ARG A 157 -14.12 -8.61 3.76
CA ARG A 157 -13.13 -9.65 3.96
C ARG A 157 -12.01 -9.47 2.96
N LEU A 158 -10.80 -9.32 3.48
CA LEU A 158 -9.58 -9.16 2.71
C LEU A 158 -8.67 -10.37 2.91
N ARG A 159 -7.98 -10.76 1.84
CA ARG A 159 -6.92 -11.75 1.83
C ARG A 159 -5.69 -11.08 1.23
N HIS A 160 -4.60 -11.12 1.97
CA HIS A 160 -3.30 -10.62 1.57
C HIS A 160 -2.37 -11.80 1.36
N GLU A 161 -1.79 -11.90 0.18
CA GLU A 161 -0.67 -12.82 -0.06
C GLU A 161 0.59 -12.24 0.59
N ARG A 162 1.59 -13.10 0.86
CA ARG A 162 2.85 -12.71 1.51
C ARG A 162 3.61 -11.60 0.83
N VAL A 163 3.43 -11.47 -0.49
CA VAL A 163 4.03 -10.41 -1.28
C VAL A 163 2.92 -9.66 -1.99
N ILE A 164 2.76 -8.39 -1.62
CA ILE A 164 1.89 -7.43 -2.28
C ILE A 164 2.77 -6.42 -3.01
N THR A 165 2.44 -6.13 -4.26
CA THR A 165 3.19 -5.16 -5.07
C THR A 165 2.25 -4.26 -5.86
N TYR A 166 2.63 -3.00 -6.03
CA TYR A 166 1.89 -2.03 -6.83
C TYR A 166 2.77 -0.82 -7.18
N GLN A 167 2.33 -0.03 -8.15
CA GLN A 167 2.83 1.32 -8.39
C GLN A 167 1.85 2.28 -7.75
N LEU A 168 2.37 3.18 -6.91
CA LEU A 168 1.61 4.27 -6.32
C LEU A 168 2.00 5.56 -7.05
N ILE A 169 1.03 6.20 -7.70
CA ILE A 169 1.26 7.30 -8.64
C ILE A 169 0.43 8.50 -8.25
N ASP A 170 1.08 9.65 -8.13
CA ASP A 170 0.45 10.95 -7.95
C ASP A 170 0.37 11.63 -9.32
N PHE A 171 -0.85 11.80 -9.85
CA PHE A 171 -1.11 12.56 -11.07
C PHE A 171 -1.42 14.04 -10.78
N GLY A 172 -1.53 14.41 -9.51
CA GLY A 172 -1.83 15.75 -9.04
C GLY A 172 -3.29 15.99 -8.73
N ASP A 173 -4.18 15.57 -9.63
CA ASP A 173 -5.63 15.70 -9.45
C ASP A 173 -6.23 14.43 -8.83
N PHE A 174 -5.51 13.31 -8.92
CA PHE A 174 -5.86 12.04 -8.32
C PHE A 174 -4.62 11.20 -8.03
N ILE A 175 -4.80 10.19 -7.19
CA ILE A 175 -3.80 9.18 -6.85
C ILE A 175 -4.25 7.84 -7.40
N ALA A 176 -3.30 7.05 -7.91
CA ALA A 176 -3.54 5.73 -8.48
C ALA A 176 -2.65 4.66 -7.85
N TYR A 177 -3.27 3.55 -7.44
CA TYR A 177 -2.65 2.26 -7.21
C TYR A 177 -2.83 1.42 -8.48
N GLU A 178 -1.71 1.09 -9.10
CA GLU A 178 -1.66 0.45 -10.42
C GLU A 178 -0.88 -0.86 -10.34
N ASN A 179 -1.23 -1.80 -11.21
CA ASN A 179 -0.65 -3.16 -11.25
C ASN A 179 -0.63 -3.85 -9.87
N ILE A 180 -1.73 -3.74 -9.12
CA ILE A 180 -1.84 -4.35 -7.79
C ILE A 180 -1.80 -5.88 -7.93
N GLN A 181 -0.97 -6.51 -7.11
CA GLN A 181 -0.87 -7.96 -6.96
C GLN A 181 -0.87 -8.33 -5.47
N GLY A 182 -1.43 -9.49 -5.15
CA GLY A 182 -1.39 -10.04 -3.79
C GLY A 182 -2.52 -9.57 -2.87
N ILE A 183 -3.52 -8.83 -3.36
CA ILE A 183 -4.70 -8.43 -2.58
C ILE A 183 -5.97 -8.97 -3.23
N ARG A 184 -6.76 -9.67 -2.43
CA ARG A 184 -8.12 -10.10 -2.77
C ARG A 184 -9.10 -9.58 -1.75
N GLY A 185 -10.26 -9.13 -2.23
CA GLY A 185 -11.29 -8.57 -1.36
C GLY A 185 -12.69 -8.99 -1.75
N ARG A 186 -13.59 -8.94 -0.78
CA ARG A 186 -15.03 -8.87 -1.02
C ARG A 186 -15.73 -8.11 0.10
N PRO A 187 -16.72 -7.27 -0.22
CA PRO A 187 -17.72 -6.85 0.75
C PRO A 187 -18.42 -8.05 1.39
N THR A 188 -18.72 -7.95 2.67
CA THR A 188 -19.42 -8.96 3.47
C THR A 188 -20.74 -8.47 4.03
N SER A 189 -21.02 -7.16 3.97
CA SER A 189 -22.29 -6.57 4.40
C SER A 189 -22.85 -5.56 3.39
N GLY A 190 -24.09 -5.12 3.63
CA GLY A 190 -24.82 -4.21 2.75
C GLY A 190 -25.21 -4.82 1.40
N ALA A 191 -25.73 -3.96 0.50
CA ALA A 191 -26.12 -4.37 -0.85
C ALA A 191 -24.93 -4.92 -1.66
N LEU A 192 -23.72 -4.42 -1.39
CA LEU A 192 -22.48 -4.95 -1.97
C LEU A 192 -22.15 -6.35 -1.43
N GLY A 193 -22.29 -6.59 -0.12
CA GLY A 193 -22.08 -7.92 0.47
C GLY A 193 -23.01 -8.98 -0.09
N ALA A 194 -24.26 -8.63 -0.41
CA ALA A 194 -25.22 -9.55 -1.03
C ALA A 194 -24.80 -9.96 -2.46
N LEU A 195 -24.36 -9.02 -3.28
CA LEU A 195 -23.87 -9.28 -4.64
C LEU A 195 -22.58 -10.12 -4.63
N PHE A 196 -21.65 -9.80 -3.73
CA PHE A 196 -20.36 -10.49 -3.62
C PHE A 196 -20.40 -11.79 -2.82
N GLY A 197 -21.47 -12.05 -2.05
CA GLY A 197 -21.69 -13.33 -1.39
C GLY A 197 -21.82 -14.50 -2.38
N LEU A 198 -22.37 -14.23 -3.57
CA LEU A 198 -22.51 -15.19 -4.66
C LEU A 198 -21.23 -15.32 -5.50
N LEU A 199 -20.55 -14.19 -5.72
CA LEU A 199 -19.34 -14.16 -6.51
C LEU A 199 -18.21 -14.76 -5.68
N GLY A 200 -17.85 -14.22 -4.51
CA GLY A 200 -16.70 -14.59 -3.66
C GLY A 200 -15.59 -13.52 -3.68
N ALA A 201 -14.38 -13.80 -3.22
CA ALA A 201 -13.27 -12.83 -3.24
C ALA A 201 -12.76 -12.57 -4.67
N ALA A 202 -12.37 -11.34 -4.97
CA ALA A 202 -11.90 -10.92 -6.28
C ALA A 202 -10.56 -10.16 -6.16
N ASP A 203 -9.72 -10.25 -7.18
CA ASP A 203 -8.41 -9.61 -7.20
C ASP A 203 -8.57 -8.11 -7.47
N ILE A 204 -8.07 -7.27 -6.57
CA ILE A 204 -8.03 -5.83 -6.80
C ILE A 204 -6.82 -5.56 -7.69
N ARG A 205 -7.05 -5.00 -8.89
CA ARG A 205 -5.98 -4.75 -9.88
C ARG A 205 -5.55 -3.31 -9.94
N GLN A 206 -6.53 -2.42 -9.83
CA GLN A 206 -6.34 -0.98 -9.89
C GLN A 206 -7.29 -0.34 -8.88
N SER A 207 -6.82 0.71 -8.23
CA SER A 207 -7.67 1.57 -7.40
C SER A 207 -7.17 2.99 -7.57
N ARG A 208 -8.06 3.91 -7.90
CA ARG A 208 -7.76 5.32 -8.08
C ARG A 208 -8.68 6.12 -7.20
N PHE A 209 -8.18 7.19 -6.62
CA PHE A 209 -9.02 8.07 -5.83
C PHE A 209 -8.67 9.53 -6.04
N ALA A 210 -9.69 10.36 -5.94
CA ALA A 210 -9.59 11.81 -5.92
C ALA A 210 -10.42 12.34 -4.74
N VAL A 211 -10.10 13.54 -4.28
CA VAL A 211 -10.69 14.13 -3.08
C VAL A 211 -11.31 15.48 -3.44
N ALA A 212 -12.57 15.67 -3.06
CA ALA A 212 -13.28 16.94 -3.23
C ALA A 212 -12.86 17.97 -2.17
N GLU A 213 -13.31 19.22 -2.33
CA GLU A 213 -12.98 20.30 -1.39
C GLU A 213 -13.46 20.01 0.04
N ASP A 214 -14.62 19.36 0.17
CA ASP A 214 -15.20 18.92 1.44
C ASP A 214 -14.54 17.67 2.04
N GLN A 215 -13.41 17.24 1.46
CA GLN A 215 -12.63 16.06 1.84
C GLN A 215 -13.31 14.71 1.54
N THR A 216 -14.47 14.70 0.90
CA THR A 216 -15.09 13.47 0.40
C THR A 216 -14.20 12.87 -0.69
N GLN A 217 -13.83 11.61 -0.50
CA GLN A 217 -13.06 10.84 -1.47
C GLN A 217 -13.99 10.12 -2.43
N VAL A 218 -13.68 10.16 -3.73
CA VAL A 218 -14.24 9.25 -4.74
C VAL A 218 -13.19 8.20 -5.05
N ASN A 219 -13.56 6.92 -4.97
CA ASN A 219 -12.69 5.80 -5.30
C ASN A 219 -13.29 4.99 -6.45
N TRP A 220 -12.48 4.79 -7.49
CA TRP A 220 -12.76 3.97 -8.65
C TRP A 220 -11.80 2.80 -8.64
N SER A 221 -12.30 1.57 -8.67
CA SER A 221 -11.45 0.38 -8.60
C SER A 221 -11.81 -0.64 -9.67
N ARG A 222 -10.79 -1.19 -10.32
CA ARG A 222 -10.93 -2.32 -11.24
C ARG A 222 -10.64 -3.61 -10.52
N VAL A 223 -11.59 -4.54 -10.58
CA VAL A 223 -11.54 -5.80 -9.86
C VAL A 223 -11.70 -6.94 -10.86
N ASP A 224 -10.83 -7.94 -10.76
CA ASP A 224 -10.81 -9.10 -11.65
C ASP A 224 -11.32 -10.34 -10.95
N ARG A 225 -12.14 -11.11 -11.68
CA ARG A 225 -12.46 -12.48 -11.35
C ARG A 225 -12.71 -13.34 -12.59
N LEU A 226 -13.93 -13.89 -12.76
CA LEU A 226 -14.36 -14.56 -14.00
C LEU A 226 -14.61 -13.55 -15.13
N PHE A 227 -14.92 -12.31 -14.76
CA PHE A 227 -15.01 -11.13 -15.61
C PHE A 227 -14.45 -9.94 -14.82
N SER A 228 -13.88 -8.95 -15.51
CA SER A 228 -13.48 -7.69 -14.89
C SER A 228 -14.70 -6.79 -14.73
N PHE A 229 -14.80 -6.11 -13.60
CA PHE A 229 -15.78 -5.04 -13.40
C PHE A 229 -15.15 -3.88 -12.62
N THR A 230 -15.83 -2.74 -12.68
CA THR A 230 -15.45 -1.52 -11.97
C THR A 230 -16.37 -1.30 -10.78
N ALA A 231 -15.80 -0.94 -9.64
CA ALA A 231 -16.53 -0.48 -8.46
C ALA A 231 -16.28 1.02 -8.27
N LEU A 232 -17.35 1.76 -7.99
CA LEU A 232 -17.30 3.17 -7.63
C LEU A 232 -17.86 3.33 -6.21
N THR A 233 -17.13 4.05 -5.36
CA THR A 233 -17.51 4.30 -3.98
C THR A 233 -17.12 5.70 -3.57
N THR A 234 -17.94 6.36 -2.76
CA THR A 234 -17.56 7.58 -2.03
C THR A 234 -17.18 7.24 -0.60
N ILE A 235 -16.23 7.97 -0.03
CA ILE A 235 -15.84 7.83 1.38
C ILE A 235 -15.84 9.22 2.01
N THR A 236 -16.60 9.41 3.08
CA THR A 236 -16.63 10.69 3.82
C THR A 236 -15.33 10.88 4.60
N PRO A 237 -15.03 12.12 5.04
CA PRO A 237 -13.84 12.37 5.88
C PRO A 237 -13.82 11.51 7.15
N GLU A 238 -14.98 11.19 7.73
CA GLU A 238 -15.13 10.33 8.91
C GLU A 238 -14.97 8.84 8.60
N GLY A 239 -14.85 8.47 7.32
CA GLY A 239 -14.63 7.10 6.88
C GLY A 239 -15.91 6.27 6.68
N VAL A 240 -17.04 6.91 6.40
CA VAL A 240 -18.24 6.18 5.96
C VAL A 240 -18.13 5.95 4.46
N ALA A 241 -18.12 4.69 3.99
CA ALA A 241 -18.12 4.40 2.56
C ALA A 241 -19.52 4.08 2.04
N GLU A 242 -19.88 4.74 0.95
CA GLU A 242 -21.13 4.52 0.23
C GLU A 242 -20.83 4.03 -1.18
N ARG A 243 -21.77 3.26 -1.73
CA ARG A 243 -21.69 2.79 -3.10
C ARG A 243 -22.14 3.92 -4.03
N ASP A 244 -21.44 4.08 -5.15
CA ASP A 244 -21.75 5.04 -6.21
C ASP A 244 -21.64 6.51 -5.72
N ILE A 245 -22.04 7.47 -6.56
CA ILE A 245 -22.00 8.90 -6.24
C ILE A 245 -23.36 9.33 -5.67
N PRO A 246 -23.43 10.04 -4.52
CA PRO A 246 -24.67 10.58 -4.00
C PRO A 246 -25.38 11.54 -4.98
N ASP A 247 -26.71 11.51 -4.98
CA ASP A 247 -27.53 12.34 -5.87
C ASP A 247 -27.19 13.84 -5.74
N GLY A 248 -27.04 14.51 -6.88
CA GLY A 248 -26.78 15.95 -6.94
C GLY A 248 -25.32 16.39 -6.74
N ARG A 249 -24.41 15.47 -6.39
CA ARG A 249 -22.97 15.74 -6.24
C ARG A 249 -22.22 15.73 -7.58
N LYS A 250 -22.47 16.77 -8.40
CA LYS A 250 -21.82 16.93 -9.73
C LYS A 250 -20.30 17.08 -9.66
N ASP A 251 -19.81 17.63 -8.55
CA ASP A 251 -18.40 17.71 -8.24
C ASP A 251 -17.78 16.32 -8.13
N LEU A 252 -18.40 15.41 -7.35
CA LEU A 252 -17.93 14.03 -7.20
C LEU A 252 -18.08 13.22 -8.49
N GLN A 253 -19.14 13.48 -9.27
CA GLN A 253 -19.28 12.87 -10.59
C GLN A 253 -18.13 13.27 -11.53
N SER A 254 -17.71 14.53 -11.50
CA SER A 254 -16.59 15.01 -12.33
C SER A 254 -15.26 14.34 -11.93
N LEU A 255 -15.07 14.09 -10.62
CA LEU A 255 -13.95 13.28 -10.14
C LEU A 255 -14.05 11.84 -10.63
N ALA A 256 -15.22 11.21 -10.53
CA ALA A 256 -15.45 9.84 -11.01
C ALA A 256 -15.12 9.69 -12.50
N ASP A 257 -15.56 10.63 -13.32
CA ASP A 257 -15.29 10.66 -14.76
C ASP A 257 -13.78 10.79 -15.04
N THR A 258 -13.08 11.62 -14.25
CA THR A 258 -11.62 11.76 -14.32
C THR A 258 -10.91 10.45 -13.99
N LEU A 259 -11.31 9.79 -12.89
CA LEU A 259 -10.72 8.53 -12.45
C LEU A 259 -10.94 7.38 -13.44
N ALA A 260 -12.05 7.42 -14.18
CA ALA A 260 -12.40 6.43 -15.20
C ALA A 260 -11.63 6.60 -16.52
N THR A 261 -10.79 7.64 -16.66
CA THR A 261 -9.93 7.83 -17.84
C THR A 261 -9.10 6.58 -18.12
N ASP A 262 -9.02 6.16 -19.38
CA ASP A 262 -8.23 5.00 -19.76
C ASP A 262 -6.73 5.35 -19.68
N ILE A 263 -6.03 4.70 -18.75
CA ILE A 263 -4.60 4.91 -18.49
C ILE A 263 -3.97 3.55 -18.30
N GLU A 264 -2.94 3.28 -19.10
CA GLU A 264 -2.11 2.09 -18.96
C GLU A 264 -0.78 2.47 -18.31
N ILE A 265 -0.40 1.71 -17.28
CA ILE A 265 0.85 1.86 -16.55
C ILE A 265 1.66 0.59 -16.68
N GLU A 266 2.84 0.72 -17.26
CA GLU A 266 3.77 -0.39 -17.37
C GLU A 266 5.05 -0.13 -16.58
N PRO A 267 5.33 -0.96 -15.56
CA PRO A 267 6.58 -0.87 -14.80
C PRO A 267 7.75 -1.33 -15.65
N ALA A 268 8.83 -0.55 -15.69
CA ALA A 268 10.03 -0.93 -16.43
C ALA A 268 11.04 -1.73 -15.59
N ARG A 269 10.77 -1.93 -14.28
CA ARG A 269 11.60 -2.69 -13.35
C ARG A 269 10.73 -3.53 -12.41
N PRO A 270 11.26 -4.66 -11.90
CA PRO A 270 10.57 -5.42 -10.86
C PRO A 270 10.41 -4.58 -9.57
N PRO A 271 9.43 -4.91 -8.72
CA PRO A 271 9.28 -4.30 -7.41
C PRO A 271 10.54 -4.44 -6.55
N PRO A 272 10.81 -3.47 -5.65
CA PRO A 272 11.99 -3.51 -4.80
C PRO A 272 11.99 -4.78 -3.93
N GLN A 273 13.18 -5.35 -3.70
CA GLN A 273 13.34 -6.55 -2.88
C GLN A 273 13.56 -6.16 -1.41
N PRO A 274 12.92 -6.83 -0.44
CA PRO A 274 13.18 -6.56 0.94
C PRO A 274 14.54 -7.12 1.33
N CYS A 275 15.11 -6.49 2.35
CA CYS A 275 16.27 -6.97 3.05
C CYS A 275 15.86 -7.17 4.53
N ASP A 276 16.45 -8.16 5.18
CA ASP A 276 16.22 -8.37 6.60
C ASP A 276 17.06 -7.40 7.42
N ILE A 277 16.47 -6.24 7.71
CA ILE A 277 16.97 -5.31 8.71
C ILE A 277 16.22 -5.58 10.00
N GLN A 278 16.93 -6.01 11.05
CA GLN A 278 16.37 -5.99 12.41
C GLN A 278 16.16 -4.52 12.81
N GLY A 279 14.93 -4.13 13.19
CA GLY A 279 14.63 -2.75 13.55
C GLY A 279 13.25 -2.52 14.13
#